data_AF-A0A2M7H9K5-F1
#
_entry.id   AF-A0A2M7H9K5-F1
#
_cell.length_a   1.000
_cell.length_b   1.000
_cell.length_c   1.000
_cell.angle_alpha   90.00
_cell.angle_beta   90.00
_cell.angle_gamma   90.00
#
_symmetry.space_group_name_H-M   'P 1'
#
loop_
_entity.id
_entity.type
_entity.pdbx_description
1 polymer ?
#
loop_
_entity_poly.entity_id
_entity_poly.type
_entity_poly.pdbx_seq_one_letter_code
_entity_poly.pdbx_strand_id
1 'polypeptide(L)' 'MSNNVIKHAIANYLDAVEKKHGAGVRVNTSVEHREGTDLVIKQGMKAPQLIDLGTLYNLTNMLKAG' A
#
# COMPACT_ATOMS: atom_id res chain seq x y z
N MET A 1 18.80 1.28 6.38
CA MET A 1 18.29 -0.10 6.17
C MET A 1 16.79 -0.16 5.87
N SER A 2 15.98 0.82 6.28
CA SER A 2 14.50 0.81 6.21
C SER A 2 13.89 0.96 4.80
N ASN A 3 14.56 1.66 3.86
CA ASN A 3 14.00 1.92 2.52
C ASN A 3 13.81 0.63 1.68
N ASN A 4 14.67 -0.38 1.87
CA ASN A 4 14.55 -1.66 1.17
C ASN A 4 13.34 -2.49 1.62
N VAL A 5 12.98 -2.42 2.90
CA VAL A 5 11.85 -3.18 3.46
C VAL A 5 10.53 -2.68 2.88
N ILE A 6 10.35 -1.35 2.80
CA ILE A 6 9.13 -0.73 2.26
C ILE A 6 8.98 -1.04 0.77
N LYS A 7 10.05 -0.89 -0.01
CA LYS A 7 10.03 -1.23 -1.45
C LYS A 7 9.66 -2.69 -1.68
N HIS A 8 10.20 -3.59 -0.86
CA HIS A 8 9.89 -5.02 -0.96
C HIS A 8 8.44 -5.33 -0.57
N ALA A 9 7.91 -4.69 0.48
CA ALA A 9 6.51 -4.84 0.86
C ALA A 9 5.55 -4.36 -0.24
N ILE A 10 5.85 -3.22 -0.89
CA ILE A 10 5.08 -2.72 -2.03
C ILE A 10 5.15 -3.70 -3.20
N ALA A 11 6.32 -4.22 -3.54
CA ALA A 11 6.48 -5.23 -4.59
C ALA A 11 5.64 -6.48 -4.29
N ASN A 12 5.70 -7.01 -3.06
CA ASN A 12 4.91 -8.17 -2.67
C ASN A 12 3.40 -7.93 -2.77
N TYR A 13 2.92 -6.74 -2.41
CA TYR A 13 1.52 -6.37 -2.60
C TYR A 13 1.13 -6.38 -4.08
N LEU A 14 1.96 -5.77 -4.92
CA LEU A 14 1.73 -5.67 -6.36
C LEU A 14 1.71 -7.06 -7.03
N ASP A 15 2.62 -7.95 -6.66
CA ASP A 15 2.66 -9.34 -7.14
C ASP A 15 1.43 -10.13 -6.67
N ALA A 16 0.97 -9.91 -5.43
CA ALA A 16 -0.25 -10.53 -4.93
C ALA A 16 -1.50 -10.07 -5.70
N VAL A 17 -1.58 -8.78 -6.06
CA VAL A 17 -2.66 -8.25 -6.92
C VAL A 17 -2.61 -8.91 -8.29
N GLU A 18 -1.45 -9.01 -8.91
CA GLU A 18 -1.28 -9.68 -10.20
C GLU A 18 -1.72 -11.16 -10.14
N LYS A 19 -1.24 -11.90 -9.14
CA LYS A 19 -1.59 -13.32 -8.97
C LYS A 19 -3.09 -13.54 -8.79
N LYS A 20 -3.78 -12.63 -8.11
CA LYS A 20 -5.22 -12.75 -7.82
C LYS A 20 -6.13 -12.22 -8.93
N HIS A 21 -5.72 -11.17 -9.62
CA HIS A 21 -6.58 -10.40 -10.52
C HIS A 21 -6.06 -10.31 -11.97
N GLY A 22 -4.84 -10.78 -12.23
CA GLY A 22 -4.19 -10.76 -13.53
C GLY A 22 -3.36 -9.50 -13.79
N ALA A 23 -2.47 -9.61 -14.79
CA ALA A 23 -1.52 -8.56 -15.16
C ALA A 23 -2.20 -7.24 -15.59
N GLY A 24 -3.38 -7.30 -16.22
CA GLY A 24 -4.12 -6.11 -16.62
C GLY A 24 -4.56 -5.22 -15.45
N VAL A 25 -4.88 -5.82 -14.29
CA VAL A 25 -5.21 -5.07 -13.07
C VAL A 25 -3.95 -4.49 -12.43
N ARG A 26 -2.84 -5.24 -12.46
CA ARG A 26 -1.54 -4.82 -11.94
C ARG A 26 -0.98 -3.57 -12.64
N VAL A 27 -1.10 -3.48 -13.96
CA VAL A 27 -0.66 -2.30 -14.75
C VAL A 27 -1.40 -1.03 -14.29
N ASN A 28 -2.65 -1.19 -13.86
CA ASN A 28 -3.48 -0.09 -13.37
C ASN A 28 -3.44 0.04 -11.83
N THR A 29 -2.52 -0.66 -11.16
CA THR A 29 -2.37 -0.62 -9.70
C THR A 29 -1.11 0.17 -9.32
N SER A 30 -1.25 1.15 -8.43
CA SER A 30 -0.13 1.94 -7.89
C SER A 30 -0.26 2.13 -6.37
N VAL A 31 0.90 2.33 -5.74
CA VAL A 31 1.04 2.74 -4.35
C VAL A 31 1.94 3.97 -4.37
N GLU A 32 1.40 5.11 -3.98
CA GLU A 32 2.07 6.41 -4.07
C GLU A 32 2.04 7.08 -2.70
N HIS A 33 3.18 7.63 -2.29
CA HIS A 33 3.23 8.55 -1.16
C HIS A 33 2.96 9.95 -1.68
N ARG A 34 1.92 10.61 -1.16
CA ARG A 34 1.61 11.99 -1.52
C ARG A 34 2.12 12.92 -0.41
N GLU A 35 2.48 14.15 -0.77
CA GLU A 35 3.08 15.11 0.17
C GLU A 35 2.34 15.15 1.52
N GLY A 36 3.11 15.09 2.62
CA GLY A 36 2.58 15.00 3.97
C GLY A 36 2.59 13.58 4.53
N THR A 37 1.47 13.16 5.13
CA THR A 37 1.31 11.90 5.87
C THR A 37 0.39 10.90 5.17
N ASP A 38 0.19 11.01 3.85
CA ASP A 38 -0.80 10.19 3.14
C ASP A 38 -0.17 9.16 2.20
N LEU A 39 -0.70 7.93 2.26
CA LEU A 39 -0.51 6.89 1.26
C LEU A 39 -1.75 6.76 0.38
N VAL A 40 -1.54 6.79 -0.93
CA VAL A 40 -2.59 6.56 -1.93
C VAL A 40 -2.40 5.17 -2.54
N ILE A 41 -3.42 4.33 -2.44
CA ILE A 41 -3.44 3.00 -3.06
C ILE A 41 -4.53 2.99 -4.12
N LYS A 42 -4.14 2.81 -5.38
CA LYS A 42 -5.06 2.57 -6.49
C LYS A 42 -4.93 1.12 -6.93
N GLN A 43 -6.02 0.36 -6.91
CA GLN A 43 -6.03 -1.03 -7.38
C GLN A 43 -6.88 -1.16 -8.65
N GLY A 44 -6.23 -1.32 -9.80
CA GLY A 44 -6.90 -1.39 -11.08
C GLY A 44 -7.69 -0.11 -11.40
N MET A 45 -8.93 -0.28 -11.85
CA MET A 45 -9.86 0.84 -12.11
C MET A 45 -10.71 1.24 -10.90
N LYS A 46 -10.41 0.74 -9.69
CA LYS A 46 -11.14 1.14 -8.48
C LYS A 46 -10.81 2.58 -8.11
N ALA A 47 -11.71 3.21 -7.35
CA ALA A 47 -11.45 4.48 -6.72
C ALA A 47 -10.19 4.38 -5.83
N PRO A 48 -9.28 5.37 -5.88
CA PRO A 48 -8.11 5.40 -5.00
C PRO A 48 -8.53 5.42 -3.53
N GLN A 49 -7.80 4.68 -2.72
CA GLN A 49 -7.92 4.71 -1.27
C GLN A 49 -6.84 5.63 -0.72
N LEU A 50 -7.24 6.59 0.11
CA LEU A 50 -6.31 7.38 0.92
C LEU A 50 -6.18 6.73 2.30
N ILE A 51 -4.95 6.58 2.74
CA ILE A 51 -4.60 6.08 4.06
C ILE A 51 -3.72 7.13 4.73
N ASP A 52 -4.22 7.70 5.81
CA ASP A 52 -3.43 8.54 6.70
C ASP A 52 -2.42 7.67 7.48
N LEU A 53 -1.14 7.98 7.34
CA LEU A 53 -0.03 7.29 8.00
C LEU A 53 -0.07 7.45 9.51
N GLY A 54 -0.62 8.56 10.03
CA GLY A 54 -0.85 8.74 11.47
C GLY A 54 -1.80 7.68 12.01
N THR A 55 -2.91 7.47 11.32
CA THR A 55 -3.90 6.42 11.61
C THR A 55 -3.29 5.03 11.49
N LEU A 56 -2.50 4.76 10.44
CA LEU A 56 -1.82 3.47 10.28
C LEU A 56 -0.82 3.19 11.41
N TYR A 57 -0.08 4.20 11.84
CA TYR A 57 0.86 4.12 12.96
C TYR A 57 0.14 3.82 14.28
N ASN A 58 -0.96 4.52 14.54
CA ASN A 58 -1.78 4.29 15.74
C ASN A 58 -2.37 2.88 15.77
N LEU A 59 -2.94 2.40 14.67
CA LEU A 59 -3.45 1.03 14.54
C LEU A 59 -2.35 -0.01 14.81
N THR A 60 -1.16 0.20 14.25
CA THR A 60 -0.01 -0.69 14.47
C THR A 60 0.38 -0.75 15.94
N ASN A 61 0.34 0.39 16.65
CA ASN A 61 0.64 0.41 18.09
C ASN A 61 -0.44 -0.28 18.92
N MET A 62 -1.72 -0.11 18.57
CA MET A 62 -2.82 -0.82 19.23
C MET A 62 -2.68 -2.34 19.09
N LEU A 63 -2.34 -2.83 17.90
CA LEU A 63 -2.13 -4.26 17.64
C LEU A 63 -0.91 -4.86 18.35
N LYS A 64 0.08 -4.04 18.70
CA LYS A 64 1.26 -4.48 19.47
C LYS A 64 1.04 -4.45 20.98
N ALA A 65 0.07 -3.64 21.43
CA ALA A 65 -0.24 -3.46 22.84
C ALA A 65 -1.27 -4.48 23.35
N GLY A 66 -1.99 -5.16 22.46
CA GLY A 66 -2.84 -6.32 22.77
C GLY A 66 -2.09 -7.62 22.55
#